data_AF-A0A7G9R6M6-F1
#
_entry.id   AF-A0A7G9R6M6-F1
#
_cell.length_a   1.000
_cell.length_b   1.000
_cell.length_c   1.000
_cell.angle_alpha   90.00
_cell.angle_beta   90.00
_cell.angle_gamma   90.00
#
_symmetry.space_group_name_H-M   'P 1'
#
loop_
_entity.id
_entity.type
_entity.pdbx_description
1 polymer ?
#
loop_
_entity_poly.entity_id
_entity_poly.type
_entity_poly.pdbx_seq_one_letter_code
_entity_poly.pdbx_strand_id
1 'polypeptide(L)'
;MTDPQHSAGGGTADPGRPDTAGLAGRAAELLQAPLAAAVFVLAHRHGLLADALAEPATATALAAAAADALDPWNGAEPAAHARRRFVDQAAELHGLVNAVLSDPRTGWWAAPLDRDHQLLLSEPDTAPAPTAASARWQTYAQQPAQGLITSTELPVPQEQPIRSGAHAALASGRGDWTPTYPLVQARVRVAPRARIFEIAGPADWHRLVTRYGDPAGYAGPDRNLLEAADIDHGPAPVWDAAAADFDGVHLTFVGLLSALFVPWSQSGVTTTLWSWEWERTLWLRPAFADRTALPDLVEQPTAAPFRP
;
A
#
# COMPACT_ATOMS: atom_id res chain seq x y z
N MET A 1 -56.45 -28.06 -5.32
CA MET A 1 -55.20 -28.13 -6.11
C MET A 1 -54.88 -26.70 -6.48
N THR A 2 -54.10 -26.04 -5.64
CA THR A 2 -53.89 -24.58 -5.64
C THR A 2 -52.44 -24.34 -6.03
N ASP A 3 -52.23 -23.69 -7.17
CA ASP A 3 -50.92 -23.24 -7.66
C ASP A 3 -50.42 -22.06 -6.82
N PRO A 4 -49.17 -22.07 -6.33
CA PRO A 4 -48.56 -20.90 -5.72
C PRO A 4 -47.84 -20.06 -6.79
N GLN A 5 -48.32 -18.83 -6.97
CA GLN A 5 -47.63 -17.78 -7.72
C GLN A 5 -46.28 -17.45 -7.05
N HIS A 6 -45.18 -17.71 -7.74
CA HIS A 6 -43.85 -17.18 -7.39
C HIS A 6 -43.73 -15.76 -7.96
N SER A 7 -43.74 -14.79 -7.05
CA SER A 7 -43.48 -13.38 -7.37
C SER A 7 -41.97 -13.14 -7.39
N ALA A 8 -41.41 -12.92 -8.58
CA ALA A 8 -40.01 -12.59 -8.80
C ALA A 8 -39.80 -11.07 -8.57
N GLY A 9 -39.52 -10.69 -7.32
CA GLY A 9 -39.06 -9.35 -6.96
C GLY A 9 -37.55 -9.21 -7.19
N GLY A 10 -37.12 -9.11 -8.46
CA GLY A 10 -35.75 -8.80 -8.84
C GLY A 10 -35.47 -7.31 -8.69
N GLY A 11 -35.10 -6.87 -7.49
CA GLY A 11 -34.54 -5.54 -7.28
C GLY A 11 -33.14 -5.48 -7.87
N THR A 12 -33.01 -4.87 -9.05
CA THR A 12 -31.72 -4.52 -9.65
C THR A 12 -31.04 -3.49 -8.76
N ALA A 13 -30.00 -3.90 -8.03
CA ALA A 13 -29.12 -2.98 -7.32
C ALA A 13 -28.49 -2.02 -8.35
N ASP A 14 -28.66 -0.72 -8.12
CA ASP A 14 -28.04 0.34 -8.91
C ASP A 14 -26.52 0.29 -8.69
N PRO A 15 -25.71 -0.08 -9.70
CA PRO A 15 -24.27 -0.25 -9.55
C PRO A 15 -23.51 1.08 -9.36
N GLY A 16 -24.19 2.22 -9.33
CA GLY A 16 -23.59 3.54 -9.18
C GLY A 16 -23.71 4.19 -7.80
N ARG A 17 -24.47 3.64 -6.86
CA ARG A 17 -24.64 4.25 -5.52
C ARG A 17 -23.81 3.49 -4.48
N PRO A 18 -22.78 4.11 -3.87
CA PRO A 18 -21.99 3.45 -2.84
C PRO A 18 -22.89 3.06 -1.67
N ASP A 19 -22.74 1.81 -1.21
CA ASP A 19 -23.42 1.32 -0.02
C ASP A 19 -23.03 2.21 1.17
N THR A 20 -24.01 2.96 1.70
CA THR A 20 -23.80 3.89 2.81
C THR A 20 -23.32 3.18 4.08
N ALA A 21 -23.70 1.91 4.27
CA ALA A 21 -23.17 1.10 5.36
C ALA A 21 -21.69 0.75 5.12
N GLY A 22 -21.29 0.54 3.87
CA GLY A 22 -19.91 0.36 3.46
C GLY A 22 -19.04 1.60 3.63
N LEU A 23 -19.55 2.79 3.26
CA LEU A 23 -18.79 4.04 3.36
C LEU A 23 -18.51 4.43 4.82
N ALA A 24 -19.50 4.34 5.70
CA ALA A 24 -19.32 4.63 7.12
C ALA A 24 -18.31 3.67 7.77
N GLY A 25 -18.37 2.38 7.42
CA GLY A 25 -17.39 1.38 7.87
C GLY A 25 -15.97 1.72 7.40
N ARG A 26 -15.82 2.09 6.11
CA ARG A 26 -14.52 2.46 5.53
C ARG A 26 -13.95 3.75 6.13
N ALA A 27 -14.79 4.73 6.43
CA ALA A 27 -14.36 5.95 7.11
C ALA A 27 -13.83 5.63 8.52
N ALA A 28 -14.55 4.80 9.27
CA ALA A 28 -14.11 4.37 10.60
C ALA A 28 -12.78 3.59 10.53
N GLU A 29 -12.64 2.69 9.56
CA GLU A 29 -11.40 1.94 9.32
C GLU A 29 -10.21 2.89 9.06
N LEU A 30 -10.34 3.84 8.13
CA LEU A 30 -9.26 4.78 7.80
C LEU A 30 -8.92 5.71 8.96
N LEU A 31 -9.88 6.08 9.80
CA LEU A 31 -9.61 6.92 10.97
C LEU A 31 -8.87 6.18 12.09
N GLN A 32 -8.97 4.85 12.12
CA GLN A 32 -8.25 4.01 13.08
C GLN A 32 -6.92 3.46 12.52
N ALA A 33 -6.72 3.50 11.20
CA ALA A 33 -5.48 3.08 10.57
C ALA A 33 -4.40 4.18 10.69
N PRO A 34 -3.23 3.92 11.30
CA PRO A 34 -2.27 4.97 11.61
C PRO A 34 -1.78 5.77 10.40
N LEU A 35 -1.51 5.11 9.27
CA LEU A 35 -1.05 5.81 8.07
C LEU A 35 -2.15 6.71 7.49
N ALA A 36 -3.37 6.20 7.34
CA ALA A 36 -4.51 7.00 6.88
C ALA A 36 -4.80 8.17 7.81
N ALA A 37 -4.82 7.95 9.12
CA ALA A 37 -4.99 9.00 10.12
C ALA A 37 -3.94 10.11 9.97
N ALA A 38 -2.66 9.74 9.79
CA ALA A 38 -1.59 10.69 9.54
C ALA A 38 -1.80 11.47 8.23
N VAL A 39 -2.20 10.82 7.13
CA VAL A 39 -2.54 11.49 5.87
C VAL A 39 -3.62 12.57 6.07
N PHE A 40 -4.71 12.25 6.76
CA PHE A 40 -5.80 13.22 6.97
C PHE A 40 -5.42 14.35 7.92
N VAL A 41 -4.64 14.07 8.97
CA VAL A 41 -4.13 15.11 9.87
C VAL A 41 -3.18 16.05 9.13
N LEU A 42 -2.26 15.53 8.32
CA LEU A 42 -1.36 16.37 7.51
C LEU A 42 -2.15 17.19 6.48
N ALA A 43 -3.10 16.57 5.77
CA ALA A 43 -3.98 17.29 4.85
C ALA A 43 -4.70 18.45 5.54
N HIS A 44 -5.30 18.20 6.71
CA HIS A 44 -6.00 19.21 7.49
C HIS A 44 -5.07 20.35 7.93
N ARG A 45 -3.86 20.05 8.44
CA ARG A 45 -2.86 21.05 8.85
C ARG A 45 -2.41 21.95 7.70
N HIS A 46 -2.37 21.40 6.48
CA HIS A 46 -2.02 22.15 5.26
C HIS A 46 -3.22 22.81 4.59
N GLY A 47 -4.41 22.76 5.20
CA GLY A 47 -5.63 23.37 4.63
C GLY A 47 -6.12 22.68 3.36
N LEU A 48 -5.72 21.43 3.13
CA LEU A 48 -6.14 20.64 1.97
C LEU A 48 -7.53 20.05 2.22
N LEU A 49 -8.39 20.20 1.21
CA LEU A 49 -9.75 19.67 1.23
C LEU A 49 -9.83 18.37 0.40
N ALA A 50 -11.03 17.82 0.29
CA ALA A 50 -11.27 16.57 -0.43
C ALA A 50 -10.87 16.65 -1.91
N ASP A 51 -10.98 17.84 -2.53
CA ASP A 51 -10.61 18.05 -3.92
C ASP A 51 -9.10 17.88 -4.17
N ALA A 52 -8.26 18.32 -3.24
CA ALA A 52 -6.82 18.14 -3.31
C ALA A 52 -6.43 16.67 -3.09
N LEU A 53 -7.14 15.96 -2.22
CA LEU A 53 -6.91 14.52 -1.95
C LEU A 53 -7.43 13.60 -3.08
N ALA A 54 -8.31 14.10 -3.93
CA ALA A 54 -8.68 13.42 -5.16
C ALA A 54 -7.53 13.38 -6.19
N GLU A 55 -6.64 14.38 -6.16
CA GLU A 55 -5.49 14.46 -7.06
C GLU A 55 -4.42 13.43 -6.69
N PRO A 56 -4.09 12.47 -7.58
CA PRO A 56 -3.24 11.35 -7.21
C PRO A 56 -1.85 11.75 -6.72
N ALA A 57 -1.18 12.69 -7.39
CA ALA A 57 0.15 13.15 -6.95
C ALA A 57 0.12 13.73 -5.53
N THR A 58 -0.92 14.50 -5.18
CA THR A 58 -1.08 15.09 -3.84
C THR A 58 -1.31 14.02 -2.79
N ALA A 59 -2.27 13.11 -3.03
CA ALA A 59 -2.57 12.03 -2.10
C ALA A 59 -1.36 11.12 -1.86
N THR A 60 -0.63 10.77 -2.92
CA THR A 60 0.55 9.92 -2.85
C THR A 60 1.74 10.61 -2.17
N ALA A 61 1.95 11.91 -2.41
CA ALA A 61 2.96 12.68 -1.69
C ALA A 61 2.63 12.83 -0.19
N LEU A 62 1.37 13.06 0.16
CA LEU A 62 0.92 13.07 1.56
C LEU A 62 1.07 11.71 2.21
N ALA A 63 0.75 10.62 1.51
CA ALA A 63 0.98 9.27 1.99
C ALA A 63 2.46 9.04 2.31
N ALA A 64 3.38 9.40 1.40
CA ALA A 64 4.81 9.28 1.64
C ALA A 64 5.30 10.10 2.85
N ALA A 65 4.82 11.34 2.99
CA ALA A 65 5.16 12.20 4.14
C ALA A 65 4.59 11.68 5.47
N ALA A 66 3.33 11.22 5.46
CA ALA A 66 2.70 10.56 6.60
C ALA A 66 3.46 9.29 6.99
N ALA A 67 3.89 8.53 5.98
CA ALA A 67 4.66 7.33 6.17
C ALA A 67 6.01 7.66 6.86
N ASP A 68 6.75 8.67 6.37
CA ASP A 68 8.00 9.14 6.98
C ASP A 68 7.82 9.58 8.45
N ALA A 69 6.75 10.30 8.75
CA ALA A 69 6.40 10.73 10.11
C ALA A 69 6.07 9.57 11.08
N LEU A 70 5.82 8.38 10.55
CA LEU A 70 5.49 7.17 11.31
C LEU A 70 6.61 6.11 11.29
N ASP A 71 7.72 6.41 10.61
CA ASP A 71 8.81 5.46 10.45
C ASP A 71 9.47 5.14 11.81
N PRO A 72 9.67 3.85 12.15
CA PRO A 72 10.33 3.44 13.40
C PRO A 72 11.73 4.02 13.63
N TRP A 73 12.42 4.37 12.54
CA TRP A 73 13.83 4.74 12.53
C TRP A 73 14.04 6.25 12.33
N ASN A 74 12.98 7.00 12.01
CA ASN A 74 13.05 8.44 11.84
C ASN A 74 12.37 9.18 13.01
N GLY A 75 12.99 10.30 13.41
CA GLY A 75 12.36 11.28 14.30
C GLY A 75 12.92 11.38 15.72
N ALA A 76 12.45 12.41 16.43
CA ALA A 76 12.79 12.67 17.84
C ALA A 76 11.81 12.01 18.83
N GLU A 77 10.65 11.59 18.34
CA GLU A 77 9.56 10.97 19.12
C GLU A 77 9.48 9.48 18.77
N PRO A 78 9.25 8.57 19.74
CA PRO A 78 9.02 7.16 19.44
C PRO A 78 7.83 6.95 18.50
N ALA A 79 7.99 6.14 17.46
CA ALA A 79 6.98 5.99 16.41
C ALA A 79 5.61 5.49 16.92
N ALA A 80 5.58 4.72 18.02
CA ALA A 80 4.36 4.29 18.68
C ALA A 80 3.55 5.45 19.28
N HIS A 81 4.24 6.47 19.79
CA HIS A 81 3.58 7.68 20.29
C HIS A 81 3.04 8.52 19.12
N ALA A 82 3.82 8.65 18.03
CA ALA A 82 3.40 9.37 16.83
C ALA A 82 2.14 8.75 16.21
N ARG A 83 2.09 7.41 16.05
CA ARG A 83 0.90 6.69 15.54
C ARG A 83 -0.34 6.98 16.38
N ARG A 84 -0.25 6.85 17.69
CA ARG A 84 -1.37 7.11 18.62
C ARG A 84 -1.85 8.55 18.51
N ARG A 85 -0.93 9.51 18.50
CA ARG A 85 -1.22 10.93 18.35
C ARG A 85 -1.96 11.23 17.05
N PHE A 86 -1.56 10.63 15.93
CA PHE A 86 -2.25 10.83 14.66
C PHE A 86 -3.66 10.22 14.65
N VAL A 87 -3.85 9.02 15.20
CA VAL A 87 -5.19 8.40 15.34
C VAL A 87 -6.10 9.26 16.22
N ASP A 88 -5.60 9.73 17.37
CA ASP A 88 -6.37 10.58 18.28
C ASP A 88 -6.81 11.90 17.61
N GLN A 89 -5.92 12.54 16.84
CA GLN A 89 -6.23 13.77 16.10
C GLN A 89 -7.18 13.53 14.92
N ALA A 90 -7.07 12.38 14.26
CA ALA A 90 -7.92 12.05 13.13
C ALA A 90 -9.39 11.84 13.55
N ALA A 91 -9.66 11.48 14.81
CA ALA A 91 -11.03 11.28 15.31
C ALA A 91 -11.97 12.49 15.09
N GLU A 92 -11.44 13.71 15.00
CA GLU A 92 -12.23 14.92 14.71
C GLU A 92 -12.46 15.18 13.21
N LEU A 93 -11.81 14.40 12.32
CA LEU A 93 -11.76 14.62 10.87
C LEU A 93 -12.78 13.79 10.07
N HIS A 94 -13.80 13.21 10.71
CA HIS A 94 -14.86 12.44 10.05
C HIS A 94 -15.46 13.15 8.82
N GLY A 95 -15.68 14.47 8.91
CA GLY A 95 -16.21 15.26 7.80
C GLY A 95 -15.31 15.27 6.56
N LEU A 96 -14.01 15.44 6.74
CA LEU A 96 -13.03 15.39 5.66
C LEU A 96 -12.93 13.99 5.05
N VAL A 97 -12.83 12.96 5.89
CA VAL A 97 -12.74 11.56 5.43
C VAL A 97 -13.98 11.16 4.62
N ASN A 98 -15.18 11.50 5.10
CA ASN A 98 -16.42 11.24 4.36
C ASN A 98 -16.49 12.01 3.05
N ALA A 99 -16.03 13.27 3.02
CA ALA A 99 -16.00 14.07 1.80
C ALA A 99 -15.05 13.47 0.75
N VAL A 100 -13.88 13.00 1.18
CA VAL A 100 -12.91 12.30 0.32
C VAL A 100 -13.50 10.99 -0.21
N LEU A 101 -14.00 10.12 0.67
CA LEU A 101 -14.57 8.83 0.26
C LEU A 101 -15.83 8.95 -0.62
N SER A 102 -16.51 10.10 -0.58
CA SER A 102 -17.67 10.39 -1.42
C SER A 102 -17.31 11.04 -2.76
N ASP A 103 -16.07 11.49 -2.95
CA ASP A 103 -15.63 12.09 -4.21
C ASP A 103 -15.33 10.97 -5.23
N PRO A 104 -16.05 10.87 -6.36
CA PRO A 104 -15.83 9.80 -7.33
C PRO A 104 -14.41 9.79 -7.91
N ARG A 105 -13.70 10.93 -7.89
CA ARG A 105 -12.31 11.02 -8.33
C ARG A 105 -11.35 10.24 -7.44
N THR A 106 -11.69 9.92 -6.18
CA THR A 106 -10.87 9.07 -5.32
C THR A 106 -11.10 7.57 -5.56
N GLY A 107 -11.91 7.19 -6.57
CA GLY A 107 -12.16 5.79 -6.90
C GLY A 107 -10.89 4.99 -7.19
N TRP A 108 -9.82 5.65 -7.65
CA TRP A 108 -8.51 5.02 -7.86
C TRP A 108 -7.85 4.50 -6.58
N TRP A 109 -8.25 4.99 -5.39
CA TRP A 109 -7.68 4.52 -4.12
C TRP A 109 -7.90 3.02 -3.94
N ALA A 110 -9.09 2.54 -4.33
CA ALA A 110 -9.48 1.13 -4.24
C ALA A 110 -9.34 0.39 -5.57
N ALA A 111 -8.75 1.01 -6.60
CA ALA A 111 -8.59 0.35 -7.89
C ALA A 111 -7.65 -0.86 -7.75
N PRO A 112 -7.96 -1.96 -8.46
CA PRO A 112 -7.05 -3.08 -8.61
C PRO A 112 -5.79 -2.65 -9.37
N LEU A 113 -4.84 -3.58 -9.53
CA LEU A 113 -3.64 -3.35 -10.33
C LEU A 113 -3.99 -2.84 -11.74
N ASP A 114 -3.52 -1.64 -12.09
CA ASP A 114 -3.58 -1.15 -13.47
C ASP A 114 -2.48 -1.83 -14.31
N ARG A 115 -2.88 -2.84 -15.08
CA ARG A 115 -1.96 -3.68 -15.87
C ARG A 115 -1.26 -2.92 -16.98
N ASP A 116 -1.78 -1.80 -17.45
CA ASP A 116 -1.23 -1.05 -18.59
C ASP A 116 -0.33 0.11 -18.15
N HIS A 117 -0.44 0.53 -16.90
CA HIS A 117 0.28 1.68 -16.35
C HIS A 117 1.13 1.27 -15.14
N GLN A 118 2.05 0.32 -15.31
CA GLN A 118 3.02 -0.03 -14.27
C GLN A 118 4.38 0.59 -14.56
N LEU A 119 4.97 1.18 -13.53
CA LEU A 119 6.30 1.75 -13.56
C LEU A 119 7.28 0.87 -12.80
N LEU A 120 8.34 0.44 -13.47
CA LEU A 120 9.49 -0.25 -12.90
C LEU A 120 10.61 0.78 -12.68
N LEU A 121 11.11 0.84 -11.45
CA LEU A 121 12.33 1.57 -11.10
C LEU A 121 13.37 0.53 -10.65
N SER A 122 14.57 0.57 -11.23
CA SER A 122 15.60 -0.43 -10.95
C SER A 122 16.99 0.16 -11.06
N GLU A 123 17.93 -0.32 -10.25
CA GLU A 123 19.35 -0.06 -10.48
C GLU A 123 19.84 -0.81 -11.74
N PRO A 124 20.83 -0.27 -12.47
CA PRO A 124 21.46 -0.97 -13.59
C PRO A 124 21.91 -2.39 -13.18
N ASP A 125 21.75 -3.38 -14.06
CA ASP A 125 22.23 -4.76 -13.90
C ASP A 125 21.55 -5.67 -12.86
N THR A 126 20.41 -5.26 -12.26
CA THR A 126 19.66 -6.12 -11.35
C THR A 126 18.67 -7.05 -12.08
N ALA A 127 19.09 -8.28 -12.36
CA ALA A 127 18.14 -9.40 -12.36
C ALA A 127 18.82 -10.74 -12.02
N PRO A 128 18.64 -11.25 -10.79
CA PRO A 128 18.62 -12.68 -10.55
C PRO A 128 17.21 -13.15 -10.14
N ALA A 129 16.88 -14.38 -10.53
CA ALA A 129 15.79 -15.14 -9.94
C ALA A 129 16.09 -15.40 -8.45
N PRO A 130 15.07 -15.53 -7.58
CA PRO A 130 15.27 -15.74 -6.15
C PRO A 130 16.19 -16.93 -5.90
N THR A 131 17.40 -16.67 -5.37
CA THR A 131 18.23 -17.71 -4.76
C THR A 131 17.93 -17.76 -3.26
N ALA A 132 17.81 -18.98 -2.73
CA ALA A 132 17.28 -19.31 -1.39
C ALA A 132 17.56 -18.27 -0.28
N ALA A 133 16.49 -17.96 0.45
CA ALA A 133 16.37 -16.88 1.42
C ALA A 133 17.26 -17.02 2.67
N SER A 134 17.75 -15.89 3.19
CA SER A 134 17.81 -15.73 4.64
C SER A 134 16.38 -15.52 5.16
N ALA A 135 15.79 -16.53 5.80
CA ALA A 135 14.41 -16.46 6.31
C ALA A 135 14.16 -15.22 7.19
N ARG A 136 15.15 -14.78 7.97
CA ARG A 136 15.00 -13.66 8.90
C ARG A 136 14.72 -12.32 8.22
N TRP A 137 15.48 -11.95 7.19
CA TRP A 137 15.26 -10.67 6.49
C TRP A 137 13.92 -10.67 5.77
N GLN A 138 13.48 -11.78 5.17
CA GLN A 138 12.19 -11.83 4.49
C GLN A 138 11.02 -11.71 5.47
N THR A 139 11.15 -12.28 6.67
CA THR A 139 10.16 -12.08 7.74
C THR A 139 10.12 -10.64 8.21
N TYR A 140 11.29 -10.04 8.45
CA TYR A 140 11.40 -8.63 8.84
C TYR A 140 10.86 -7.72 7.72
N ALA A 141 11.45 -7.72 6.54
CA ALA A 141 11.09 -6.83 5.44
C ALA A 141 9.75 -7.17 4.76
N GLN A 142 9.12 -8.30 5.11
CA GLN A 142 7.85 -8.78 4.56
C GLN A 142 7.79 -8.73 3.03
N GLN A 143 8.88 -9.12 2.39
CA GLN A 143 9.05 -9.15 0.93
C GLN A 143 10.15 -10.17 0.56
N PRO A 144 10.20 -10.67 -0.69
CA PRO A 144 11.25 -11.58 -1.12
C PRO A 144 12.61 -10.86 -1.17
N ALA A 145 13.69 -11.59 -0.89
CA ALA A 145 15.07 -11.04 -0.86
C ALA A 145 15.52 -10.45 -2.20
N GLN A 146 14.96 -10.98 -3.29
CA GLN A 146 15.12 -10.50 -4.64
C GLN A 146 13.73 -10.50 -5.26
N GLY A 147 13.32 -9.37 -5.81
CA GLY A 147 12.02 -9.22 -6.45
C GLY A 147 12.02 -7.98 -7.32
N LEU A 148 11.28 -8.03 -8.42
CA LEU A 148 10.97 -6.83 -9.19
C LEU A 148 9.81 -6.13 -8.48
N ILE A 149 9.92 -4.81 -8.33
CA ILE A 149 8.88 -4.00 -7.71
C ILE A 149 8.39 -3.01 -8.76
N THR A 150 7.08 -2.93 -8.95
CA THR A 150 6.45 -1.86 -9.73
C THR A 150 5.53 -1.03 -8.86
N SER A 151 5.25 0.20 -9.28
CA SER A 151 4.18 1.04 -8.73
C SER A 151 3.31 1.53 -9.89
N THR A 152 2.04 1.77 -9.61
CA THR A 152 1.10 2.25 -10.62
C THR A 152 1.45 3.67 -11.03
N GLU A 153 1.55 3.90 -12.35
CA GLU A 153 1.76 5.23 -12.93
C GLU A 153 0.48 6.06 -12.80
N LEU A 154 0.61 7.23 -12.19
CA LEU A 154 -0.49 8.13 -11.91
C LEU A 154 -0.85 8.92 -13.19
N PRO A 155 -2.14 9.28 -13.39
CA PRO A 155 -2.59 10.06 -14.54
C PRO A 155 -2.23 11.55 -14.38
N VAL A 156 -0.94 11.86 -14.36
CA VAL A 156 -0.40 13.22 -14.17
C VAL A 156 0.33 13.70 -15.44
N PRO A 157 0.41 15.02 -15.68
CA PRO A 157 1.23 15.57 -16.76
C PRO A 157 2.66 15.03 -16.72
N GLN A 158 3.27 14.83 -17.90
CA GLN A 158 4.60 14.23 -18.02
C GLN A 158 5.70 15.03 -17.30
N GLU A 159 5.52 16.34 -17.13
CA GLU A 159 6.47 17.20 -16.43
C GLU A 159 6.39 17.09 -14.90
N GLN A 160 5.37 16.42 -14.34
CA GLN A 160 5.24 16.26 -12.90
C GLN A 160 6.32 15.31 -12.36
N PRO A 161 7.04 15.68 -11.28
CA PRO A 161 8.09 14.83 -10.71
C PRO A 161 7.54 13.56 -10.04
N ILE A 162 6.31 13.63 -9.52
CA ILE A 162 5.64 12.50 -8.86
C ILE A 162 4.68 11.83 -9.84
N ARG A 163 5.13 10.71 -10.41
CA ARG A 163 4.35 9.93 -11.39
C ARG A 163 3.90 8.57 -10.87
N SER A 164 4.23 8.21 -9.63
CA SER A 164 3.85 6.95 -8.98
C SER A 164 4.07 7.02 -7.46
N GLY A 165 3.61 6.01 -6.73
CA GLY A 165 3.95 5.80 -5.31
C GLY A 165 5.45 5.75 -5.05
N ALA A 166 6.18 5.06 -5.92
CA ALA A 166 7.63 4.94 -5.81
C ALA A 166 8.34 6.30 -5.93
N HIS A 167 7.88 7.18 -6.83
CA HIS A 167 8.44 8.52 -6.93
C HIS A 167 8.23 9.36 -5.67
N ALA A 168 7.05 9.27 -5.05
CA ALA A 168 6.78 9.99 -3.81
C ALA A 168 7.62 9.47 -2.65
N ALA A 169 7.82 8.15 -2.54
CA ALA A 169 8.69 7.55 -1.55
C ALA A 169 10.17 7.98 -1.74
N LEU A 170 10.66 7.96 -3.00
CA LEU A 170 11.98 8.51 -3.31
C LEU A 170 12.08 9.98 -2.93
N ALA A 171 11.05 10.77 -3.21
CA ALA A 171 11.05 12.19 -2.94
C ALA A 171 11.00 12.54 -1.45
N SER A 172 10.39 11.69 -0.61
CA SER A 172 10.47 11.84 0.84
C SER A 172 11.82 11.40 1.41
N GLY A 173 12.65 10.70 0.62
CA GLY A 173 13.92 10.13 1.09
C GLY A 173 13.70 9.01 2.11
N ARG A 174 12.51 8.42 2.13
CA ARG A 174 12.15 7.36 3.07
C ARG A 174 12.69 6.00 2.60
N GLY A 175 13.05 5.18 3.59
CA GLY A 175 13.12 3.73 3.46
C GLY A 175 14.53 3.18 3.38
N ASP A 176 14.62 1.86 3.34
CA ASP A 176 15.90 1.17 3.16
C ASP A 176 16.44 1.30 1.72
N TRP A 177 15.65 1.88 0.81
CA TRP A 177 16.04 2.07 -0.58
C TRP A 177 16.75 3.41 -0.80
N THR A 178 18.07 3.35 -0.91
CA THR A 178 18.95 4.48 -1.20
C THR A 178 19.56 4.33 -2.60
N PRO A 179 18.80 4.59 -3.68
CA PRO A 179 19.27 4.31 -5.04
C PRO A 179 20.47 5.17 -5.43
N THR A 180 21.34 4.60 -6.27
CA THR A 180 22.36 5.38 -6.98
C THR A 180 21.76 5.97 -8.27
N TYR A 181 21.96 7.26 -8.50
CA TYR A 181 21.52 7.95 -9.72
C TYR A 181 22.62 7.93 -10.81
N PRO A 182 22.27 7.82 -12.11
CA PRO A 182 20.91 7.77 -12.65
C PRO A 182 20.20 6.43 -12.38
N LEU A 183 18.91 6.51 -12.05
CA LEU A 183 18.06 5.34 -11.80
C LEU A 183 17.26 5.00 -13.06
N VAL A 184 17.32 3.73 -13.49
CA VAL A 184 16.68 3.28 -14.72
C VAL A 184 15.16 3.19 -14.51
N GLN A 185 14.43 3.73 -15.47
CA GLN A 185 12.97 3.69 -15.48
C GLN A 185 12.43 2.95 -16.70
N ALA A 186 11.37 2.18 -16.51
CA ALA A 186 10.62 1.61 -17.62
C ALA A 186 9.13 1.55 -17.29
N ARG A 187 8.30 1.86 -18.29
CA ARG A 187 6.90 1.47 -18.28
C ARG A 187 6.81 0.00 -18.66
N VAL A 188 6.11 -0.80 -17.86
CA VAL A 188 5.85 -2.20 -18.16
C VAL A 188 4.36 -2.43 -18.27
N ARG A 189 3.98 -3.26 -19.24
CA ARG A 189 2.61 -3.76 -19.34
C ARG A 189 2.57 -5.16 -18.78
N VAL A 190 1.69 -5.40 -17.82
CA VAL A 190 1.52 -6.71 -17.19
C VAL A 190 0.82 -7.66 -18.16
N ALA A 191 1.30 -8.90 -18.24
CA ALA A 191 0.69 -9.92 -19.07
C ALA A 191 -0.76 -10.17 -18.62
N PRO A 192 -1.75 -10.27 -19.54
CA PRO A 192 -3.15 -10.49 -19.17
C PRO A 192 -3.38 -11.76 -18.33
N ARG A 193 -2.51 -12.76 -18.50
CA ARG A 193 -2.54 -14.02 -17.76
C ARG A 193 -1.84 -13.99 -16.39
N ALA A 194 -1.23 -12.87 -16.00
CA ALA A 194 -0.56 -12.77 -14.70
C ALA A 194 -1.58 -12.91 -13.56
N ARG A 195 -1.28 -13.79 -12.61
CA ARG A 195 -2.08 -14.06 -11.42
C ARG A 195 -1.63 -13.12 -10.31
N ILE A 196 -2.53 -12.27 -9.84
CA ILE A 196 -2.22 -11.24 -8.85
C ILE A 196 -3.02 -11.50 -7.59
N PHE A 197 -2.36 -11.49 -6.43
CA PHE A 197 -3.04 -11.38 -5.16
C PHE A 197 -3.11 -9.90 -4.76
N GLU A 198 -4.31 -9.38 -4.52
CA GLU A 198 -4.50 -8.00 -4.10
C GLU A 198 -4.70 -7.88 -2.60
N ILE A 199 -4.04 -6.87 -2.02
CA ILE A 199 -4.18 -6.46 -0.64
C ILE A 199 -4.88 -5.11 -0.64
N ALA A 200 -6.16 -5.10 -0.29
CA ALA A 200 -6.99 -3.89 -0.18
C ALA A 200 -7.28 -3.48 1.28
N GLY A 201 -6.77 -4.27 2.24
CA GLY A 201 -6.81 -4.00 3.66
C GLY A 201 -6.09 -5.05 4.51
N PRO A 202 -6.10 -4.89 5.85
CA PRO A 202 -5.35 -5.75 6.77
C PRO A 202 -5.83 -7.22 6.76
N ALA A 203 -7.11 -7.47 6.49
CA ALA A 203 -7.66 -8.82 6.35
C ALA A 203 -7.09 -9.58 5.13
N ASP A 204 -6.81 -8.88 4.02
CA ASP A 204 -6.20 -9.49 2.83
C ASP A 204 -4.73 -9.85 3.09
N TRP A 205 -3.99 -8.97 3.75
CA TRP A 205 -2.63 -9.26 4.22
C TRP A 205 -2.62 -10.50 5.12
N HIS A 206 -3.51 -10.54 6.11
CA HIS A 206 -3.66 -11.68 7.00
C HIS A 206 -3.96 -12.98 6.25
N ARG A 207 -4.84 -12.94 5.24
CA ARG A 207 -5.16 -14.10 4.39
C ARG A 207 -3.95 -14.59 3.60
N LEU A 208 -3.12 -13.68 3.08
CA LEU A 208 -1.88 -14.06 2.40
C LEU A 208 -0.90 -14.75 3.36
N VAL A 209 -0.66 -14.14 4.53
CA VAL A 209 0.28 -14.64 5.53
C VAL A 209 -0.18 -15.97 6.11
N THR A 210 -1.46 -16.13 6.45
CA THR A 210 -1.96 -17.39 7.02
C THR A 210 -2.00 -18.53 6.01
N ARG A 211 -2.20 -18.22 4.71
CA ARG A 211 -2.20 -19.22 3.65
C ARG A 211 -0.81 -19.69 3.25
N TYR A 212 0.17 -18.79 3.21
CA TYR A 212 1.52 -19.09 2.68
C TYR A 212 2.64 -18.93 3.70
N GLY A 213 2.37 -18.50 4.93
CA GLY A 213 3.37 -18.36 6.00
C GLY A 213 3.50 -19.63 6.85
N ASP A 214 4.36 -19.53 7.87
CA ASP A 214 4.52 -20.54 8.91
C ASP A 214 4.31 -19.92 10.31
N PRO A 215 3.04 -19.81 10.77
CA PRO A 215 2.76 -19.26 12.10
C PRO A 215 3.36 -20.08 13.24
N ALA A 216 3.54 -21.40 13.05
CA ALA A 216 4.11 -22.28 14.07
C ALA A 216 5.62 -22.06 14.22
N GLY A 217 6.29 -21.69 13.13
CA GLY A 217 7.71 -21.31 13.10
C GLY A 217 8.00 -19.85 13.45
N TYR A 218 6.97 -19.04 13.77
CA TYR A 218 7.17 -17.63 14.12
C TYR A 218 7.88 -17.49 15.49
N ALA A 219 9.14 -17.03 15.46
CA ALA A 219 9.97 -16.87 16.65
C ALA A 219 9.58 -15.68 17.55
N GLY A 220 8.51 -14.95 17.21
CA GLY A 220 8.13 -13.70 17.83
C GLY A 220 8.64 -12.47 17.06
N PRO A 221 8.26 -11.26 17.52
CA PRO A 221 8.59 -10.02 16.84
C PRO A 221 10.08 -9.75 16.82
N ASP A 222 10.55 -9.07 15.78
CA ASP A 222 11.89 -8.50 15.81
C ASP A 222 11.99 -7.51 16.97
N ARG A 223 12.98 -7.75 17.85
CA ARG A 223 13.15 -7.01 19.09
C ARG A 223 13.38 -5.51 18.84
N ASN A 224 14.15 -5.16 17.82
CA ASN A 224 14.44 -3.75 17.54
C ASN A 224 13.17 -3.04 17.07
N LEU A 225 12.36 -3.71 16.25
CA LEU A 225 11.09 -3.15 15.79
C LEU A 225 10.08 -3.00 16.94
N LEU A 226 9.99 -4.00 17.82
CA LEU A 226 9.14 -3.91 19.00
C LEU A 226 9.58 -2.78 19.94
N GLU A 227 10.89 -2.62 20.19
CA GLU A 227 11.40 -1.56 21.06
C GLU A 227 11.25 -0.16 20.44
N ALA A 228 11.51 0.00 19.14
CA ALA A 228 11.44 1.29 18.45
C ALA A 228 10.00 1.74 18.17
N ALA A 229 9.09 0.79 17.93
CA ALA A 229 7.79 1.08 17.35
C ALA A 229 6.62 0.30 17.97
N ASP A 230 6.82 -0.58 18.95
CA ASP A 230 5.72 -1.39 19.52
C ASP A 230 4.95 -2.17 18.42
N ILE A 231 5.68 -2.61 17.38
CA ILE A 231 5.11 -3.38 16.28
C ILE A 231 5.48 -4.85 16.45
N ASP A 232 4.47 -5.68 16.61
CA ASP A 232 4.55 -7.11 16.31
C ASP A 232 4.11 -7.34 14.85
N HIS A 233 5.08 -7.60 13.98
CA HIS A 233 4.83 -7.79 12.56
C HIS A 233 4.14 -9.14 12.25
N GLY A 234 4.16 -10.08 13.20
CA GLY A 234 3.67 -11.45 13.00
C GLY A 234 4.51 -12.25 11.99
N PRO A 235 4.04 -13.44 11.59
CA PRO A 235 4.67 -14.19 10.50
C PRO A 235 4.61 -13.41 9.18
N ALA A 236 5.44 -13.82 8.22
CA ALA A 236 5.40 -13.35 6.83
C ALA A 236 5.09 -14.51 5.88
N PRO A 237 4.67 -14.24 4.64
CA PRO A 237 4.49 -15.28 3.64
C PRO A 237 5.84 -15.95 3.31
N VAL A 238 5.83 -17.28 3.15
CA VAL A 238 6.89 -18.00 2.44
C VAL A 238 6.69 -17.71 0.96
N TRP A 239 7.47 -16.75 0.44
CA TRP A 239 7.26 -16.19 -0.90
C TRP A 239 7.35 -17.24 -2.02
N ASP A 240 8.16 -18.29 -1.86
CA ASP A 240 8.23 -19.41 -2.81
C ASP A 240 6.91 -20.19 -2.88
N ALA A 241 6.21 -20.35 -1.75
CA ALA A 241 4.89 -20.98 -1.72
C ALA A 241 3.84 -20.08 -2.36
N ALA A 242 3.89 -18.77 -2.09
CA ALA A 242 3.01 -17.80 -2.75
C ALA A 242 3.24 -17.77 -4.28
N ALA A 243 4.50 -17.91 -4.72
CA ALA A 243 4.88 -17.93 -6.14
C ALA A 243 4.31 -19.15 -6.91
N ALA A 244 3.88 -20.20 -6.22
CA ALA A 244 3.17 -21.32 -6.84
C ALA A 244 1.81 -20.86 -7.39
N ASP A 245 1.12 -19.98 -6.67
CA ASP A 245 -0.25 -19.56 -6.95
C ASP A 245 -0.34 -18.18 -7.63
N PHE A 246 0.64 -17.30 -7.40
CA PHE A 246 0.65 -15.94 -7.91
C PHE A 246 1.95 -15.58 -8.63
N ASP A 247 1.85 -14.68 -9.59
CA ASP A 247 2.99 -14.09 -10.29
C ASP A 247 3.39 -12.75 -9.65
N GLY A 248 2.44 -12.06 -8.99
CA GLY A 248 2.69 -10.87 -8.19
C GLY A 248 1.71 -10.69 -7.03
N VAL A 249 2.13 -9.92 -6.03
CA VAL A 249 1.30 -9.47 -4.90
C VAL A 249 1.23 -7.95 -4.94
N HIS A 250 0.03 -7.41 -5.09
CA HIS A 250 -0.23 -5.99 -5.24
C HIS A 250 -0.89 -5.42 -3.99
N LEU A 251 -0.31 -4.36 -3.43
CA LEU A 251 -0.90 -3.54 -2.39
C LEU A 251 -1.52 -2.31 -3.04
N THR A 252 -2.86 -2.22 -3.01
CA THR A 252 -3.57 -1.06 -3.55
C THR A 252 -3.29 0.17 -2.68
N PHE A 253 -3.61 1.37 -3.18
CA PHE A 253 -3.39 2.60 -2.42
C PHE A 253 -4.22 2.62 -1.12
N VAL A 254 -5.49 2.22 -1.15
CA VAL A 254 -6.30 2.09 0.06
C VAL A 254 -5.83 0.95 0.95
N GLY A 255 -5.29 -0.13 0.37
CA GLY A 255 -4.65 -1.21 1.10
C GLY A 255 -3.47 -0.69 1.92
N LEU A 256 -2.60 0.11 1.31
CA LEU A 256 -1.50 0.80 2.01
C LEU A 256 -2.03 1.62 3.19
N LEU A 257 -3.00 2.51 2.93
CA LEU A 257 -3.55 3.43 3.95
C LEU A 257 -4.19 2.70 5.13
N SER A 258 -4.90 1.60 4.86
CA SER A 258 -5.69 0.85 5.84
C SER A 258 -4.92 -0.28 6.55
N ALA A 259 -3.89 -0.86 5.92
CA ALA A 259 -3.21 -2.04 6.45
C ALA A 259 -1.87 -1.72 7.14
N LEU A 260 -1.18 -0.64 6.75
CA LEU A 260 0.13 -0.34 7.30
C LEU A 260 0.03 0.03 8.79
N PHE A 261 0.74 -0.73 9.63
CA PHE A 261 0.74 -0.66 11.08
C PHE A 261 -0.59 -1.05 11.77
N VAL A 262 -1.50 -1.73 11.06
CA VAL A 262 -2.75 -2.21 11.63
C VAL A 262 -2.65 -3.70 11.95
N PRO A 263 -2.64 -4.11 13.24
CA PRO A 263 -2.66 -5.51 13.59
C PRO A 263 -4.01 -6.14 13.25
N TRP A 264 -3.99 -7.32 12.65
CA TRP A 264 -5.18 -8.12 12.38
C TRP A 264 -5.05 -9.50 12.98
N SER A 265 -6.04 -9.89 13.80
CA SER A 265 -6.04 -11.16 14.52
C SER A 265 -7.24 -12.02 14.12
N GLN A 266 -6.97 -13.25 13.70
CA GLN A 266 -7.99 -14.27 13.45
C GLN A 266 -7.41 -15.65 13.76
N SER A 267 -8.22 -16.53 14.34
CA SER A 267 -7.82 -17.91 14.65
C SER A 267 -6.52 -18.04 15.48
N GLY A 268 -6.27 -17.08 16.38
CA GLY A 268 -5.08 -17.07 17.25
C GLY A 268 -3.79 -16.61 16.58
N VAL A 269 -3.82 -16.18 15.32
CA VAL A 269 -2.68 -15.59 14.61
C VAL A 269 -2.91 -14.09 14.46
N THR A 270 -1.89 -13.29 14.78
CA THR A 270 -1.86 -11.85 14.53
C THR A 270 -0.83 -11.54 13.45
N THR A 271 -1.19 -10.67 12.51
CA THR A 271 -0.31 -10.21 11.42
C THR A 271 -0.42 -8.71 11.28
N THR A 272 0.70 -8.03 11.05
CA THR A 272 0.73 -6.59 10.82
C THR A 272 1.61 -6.28 9.61
N LEU A 273 1.08 -5.63 8.59
CA LEU A 273 1.91 -5.10 7.50
C LEU A 273 2.67 -3.88 8.01
N TRP A 274 4.00 -3.84 7.90
CA TRP A 274 4.79 -2.73 8.49
C TRP A 274 5.83 -2.11 7.56
N SER A 275 6.34 -2.84 6.55
CA SER A 275 7.51 -2.42 5.78
C SER A 275 7.21 -1.97 4.33
N TRP A 276 5.95 -1.97 3.91
CA TRP A 276 5.58 -1.54 2.55
C TRP A 276 5.32 -0.03 2.55
N GLU A 277 6.21 0.72 1.92
CA GLU A 277 6.29 2.18 2.06
C GLU A 277 5.40 2.96 1.07
N TRP A 278 4.93 2.30 0.01
CA TRP A 278 4.03 2.88 -1.00
C TRP A 278 3.14 1.81 -1.64
N GLU A 279 2.15 2.22 -2.44
CA GLU A 279 1.37 1.34 -3.32
C GLU A 279 2.33 0.62 -4.26
N ARG A 280 2.32 -0.71 -4.27
CA ARG A 280 3.30 -1.44 -5.06
C ARG A 280 2.88 -2.85 -5.39
N THR A 281 3.47 -3.37 -6.45
CA THR A 281 3.41 -4.79 -6.80
C THR A 281 4.76 -5.43 -6.62
N LEU A 282 4.83 -6.43 -5.74
CA LEU A 282 5.97 -7.34 -5.62
C LEU A 282 5.79 -8.47 -6.62
N TRP A 283 6.66 -8.54 -7.63
CA TRP A 283 6.66 -9.62 -8.61
C TRP A 283 7.46 -10.80 -8.10
N LEU A 284 6.76 -11.92 -7.89
CA LEU A 284 7.35 -13.20 -7.49
C LEU A 284 8.01 -13.88 -8.69
N ARG A 285 7.51 -13.58 -9.90
CA ARG A 285 8.07 -13.96 -11.19
C ARG A 285 7.85 -12.83 -12.20
N PRO A 286 8.77 -12.58 -13.15
CA PRO A 286 8.52 -11.63 -14.22
C PRO A 286 7.30 -12.03 -15.04
N ALA A 287 6.30 -11.15 -15.13
CA ALA A 287 5.04 -11.41 -15.84
C ALA A 287 4.59 -10.20 -16.67
N PHE A 288 5.51 -9.66 -17.45
CA PHE A 288 5.27 -8.51 -18.33
C PHE A 288 5.08 -8.94 -19.79
N ALA A 289 4.11 -8.34 -20.47
CA ALA A 289 3.90 -8.48 -21.91
C ALA A 289 4.75 -7.51 -22.72
N ASP A 290 5.10 -6.35 -22.15
CA ASP A 290 5.89 -5.32 -22.82
C ASP A 290 6.69 -4.49 -21.81
N ARG A 291 7.78 -3.89 -22.29
CA ARG A 291 8.64 -2.97 -21.53
C ARG A 291 9.10 -1.83 -22.45
N THR A 292 8.67 -0.62 -22.14
CA THR A 292 9.10 0.62 -22.80
C THR A 292 10.06 1.37 -21.88
N ALA A 293 11.28 1.61 -22.35
CA ALA A 293 12.23 2.44 -21.61
C ALA A 293 11.72 3.87 -21.48
N LEU A 294 11.94 4.47 -20.31
CA LEU A 294 11.69 5.89 -20.05
C LEU A 294 13.03 6.59 -19.83
N PRO A 295 13.09 7.93 -19.89
CA PRO A 295 14.28 8.67 -19.47
C PRO A 295 14.67 8.28 -18.04
N ASP A 296 15.97 8.08 -17.82
CA ASP A 296 16.48 7.80 -16.49
C ASP A 296 16.15 8.95 -15.55
N LEU A 297 15.91 8.60 -14.29
CA LEU A 297 15.80 9.58 -13.23
C LEU A 297 17.22 9.99 -12.84
N VAL A 298 17.63 11.22 -13.15
CA VAL A 298 19.02 11.68 -12.96
C VAL A 298 19.32 12.20 -11.55
N GLU A 299 18.27 12.51 -10.79
CA GLU A 299 18.34 13.01 -9.42
C GLU A 299 17.08 12.62 -8.64
N GLN A 300 17.12 12.77 -7.33
CA GLN A 300 15.98 12.49 -6.46
C GLN A 300 14.78 13.37 -6.84
N PRO A 301 13.56 12.83 -7.01
CA PRO A 301 12.40 13.63 -7.33
C PRO A 301 12.10 14.59 -6.17
N THR A 302 11.56 15.77 -6.48
CA THR A 302 11.14 16.72 -5.44
C THR A 302 9.65 16.53 -5.14
N ALA A 303 9.31 16.34 -3.86
CA ALA A 303 7.92 16.31 -3.40
C ALA A 303 7.45 17.71 -2.96
N ALA A 304 6.13 17.89 -2.94
CA ALA A 304 5.52 19.02 -2.25
C ALA A 304 5.92 18.99 -0.76
N PRO A 305 6.12 20.15 -0.10
CA PRO A 305 6.66 20.23 1.25
C PRO A 305 5.58 19.95 2.30
N PHE A 306 5.10 18.71 2.39
CA PHE A 306 4.26 18.25 3.49
C PHE A 306 5.15 17.82 4.65
N ARG A 307 5.56 18.78 5.50
CA ARG A 307 6.36 18.48 6.68
C ARG A 307 5.43 18.15 7.87
N PRO A 308 5.72 17.08 8.64
CA PRO A 308 4.91 16.68 9.77
C PRO A 308 4.83 17.69 10.92
#